data_AF-A0A7C3ZVQ9-F1
#
_entry.id   AF-A0A7C3ZVQ9-F1
#
_cell.length_a   1.000
_cell.length_b   1.000
_cell.length_c   1.000
_cell.angle_alpha   90.00
_cell.angle_beta   90.00
_cell.angle_gamma   90.00
#
_symmetry.space_group_name_H-M   'P 1'
#
loop_
_entity.id
_entity.type
_entity.pdbx_description
1 polymer ?
#
loop_
_entity_poly.entity_id
_entity_poly.type
_entity_poly.pdbx_seq_one_letter_code
_entity_poly.pdbx_strand_id
1 'polypeptide(L)' 'MKVEVGKRILAANDALAEELRERFQNACVQAVNIMGSPGAGKTSLIEQTLVLASNVRIGVIEGDLATSLDADRIR' A
#
# COMPACT_ATOMS: atom_id res chain seq x y z
N MET A 1 -12.83 1.18 -32.83
CA MET A 1 -13.55 1.96 -31.79
C MET A 1 -12.71 1.90 -30.51
N LYS A 2 -12.04 3.00 -30.14
CA LYS A 2 -11.17 3.04 -28.94
C LYS A 2 -12.08 3.18 -27.73
N VAL A 3 -12.19 2.11 -26.94
CA VAL A 3 -13.05 2.07 -25.76
C VAL A 3 -12.47 3.05 -24.72
N GLU A 4 -13.16 4.16 -24.44
CA GLU A 4 -12.77 5.22 -23.48
C GLU A 4 -12.80 4.80 -22.00
N VAL A 5 -12.89 3.50 -21.72
CA VAL A 5 -13.02 2.96 -20.36
C VAL A 5 -11.79 3.26 -19.51
N GLY A 6 -10.58 3.22 -20.08
CA GLY A 6 -9.35 3.48 -19.33
C GLY A 6 -9.28 4.88 -18.71
N LYS A 7 -9.73 5.92 -19.41
CA LYS A 7 -9.68 7.30 -18.90
C LYS A 7 -10.61 7.52 -17.70
N ARG A 8 -11.81 6.92 -17.74
CA ARG A 8 -12.80 7.06 -16.66
C ARG A 8 -12.39 6.30 -15.39
N ILE A 9 -11.81 5.10 -15.54
CA ILE A 9 -11.33 4.32 -14.40
C ILE A 9 -10.18 5.03 -13.69
N LEU A 10 -9.22 5.58 -14.44
CA LEU A 10 -8.11 6.33 -13.85
C LEU A 10 -8.60 7.58 -13.12
N ALA A 11 -9.51 8.36 -13.71
CA ALA A 11 -10.08 9.53 -13.06
C ALA A 11 -10.84 9.19 -11.75
N ALA A 12 -11.59 8.09 -11.73
CA ALA A 12 -12.24 7.61 -10.52
C ALA A 12 -11.23 7.15 -9.46
N ASN A 13 -10.15 6.50 -9.87
CA ASN A 13 -9.06 6.10 -8.97
C ASN A 13 -8.34 7.32 -8.38
N ASP A 14 -8.10 8.36 -9.18
CA ASP A 14 -7.45 9.59 -8.71
C ASP A 14 -8.32 10.32 -7.68
N ALA A 15 -9.64 10.38 -7.90
CA ALA A 15 -10.56 10.95 -6.92
C ALA A 15 -10.55 10.18 -5.59
N LEU A 16 -10.53 8.84 -5.64
CA LEU A 16 -10.43 8.00 -4.45
C LEU A 16 -9.08 8.16 -3.75
N ALA A 17 -7.98 8.27 -4.51
CA ALA A 17 -6.66 8.49 -3.96
C ALA A 17 -6.57 9.82 -3.20
N GLU A 18 -7.23 10.87 -3.69
CA GLU A 18 -7.28 12.16 -3.00
C GLU A 18 -8.07 12.06 -1.68
N GLU A 19 -9.24 11.43 -1.70
CA GLU A 19 -10.03 11.19 -0.48
C GLU A 19 -9.21 10.41 0.58
N LEU A 20 -8.46 9.39 0.15
CA LEU A 20 -7.61 8.62 1.05
C LEU A 20 -6.47 9.47 1.64
N ARG A 21 -5.83 10.35 0.84
CA ARG A 21 -4.80 11.27 1.35
C ARG A 21 -5.35 12.19 2.43
N GLU A 22 -6.51 12.80 2.19
CA GLU A 22 -7.17 13.66 3.18
C GLU A 22 -7.51 12.89 4.46
N ARG A 23 -8.05 11.67 4.33
CA ARG A 23 -8.35 10.80 5.48
C ARG A 23 -7.11 10.45 6.29
N PHE A 24 -6.01 10.09 5.64
CA PHE A 24 -4.75 9.79 6.32
C PHE A 24 -4.17 11.03 7.03
N GLN A 25 -4.21 12.20 6.38
CA GLN A 25 -3.77 13.45 6.99
C GLN A 25 -4.59 13.81 8.23
N ASN A 26 -5.92 13.74 8.13
CA ASN A 26 -6.84 14.01 9.25
C ASN A 26 -6.65 13.04 10.42
N ALA A 27 -6.22 11.81 10.15
CA ALA A 27 -5.89 10.81 11.16
C ALA A 27 -4.45 10.93 11.70
N CYS A 28 -3.65 11.88 11.21
CA CYS A 28 -2.21 11.98 11.47
C CYS A 28 -1.44 10.68 11.16
N VAL A 29 -1.85 9.97 10.10
CA VAL A 29 -1.23 8.73 9.62
C VAL A 29 -0.45 9.02 8.34
N GLN A 30 0.80 8.61 8.29
CA GLN A 30 1.59 8.63 7.05
C GLN A 30 1.47 7.27 6.35
N ALA A 31 0.88 7.26 5.15
CA ALA A 31 0.77 6.06 4.32
C ALA A 31 1.89 6.04 3.27
N VAL A 32 2.50 4.86 3.07
CA VAL A 32 3.55 4.62 2.07
C VAL A 32 3.12 3.44 1.20
N ASN A 33 3.08 3.64 -0.12
CA ASN A 33 2.82 2.57 -1.08
C ASN A 33 4.14 2.03 -1.63
N ILE A 34 4.40 0.73 -1.43
CA ILE A 34 5.61 0.06 -1.90
C ILE A 34 5.24 -0.82 -3.10
N MET A 35 5.64 -0.39 -4.29
CA MET A 35 5.45 -1.13 -5.53
C MET A 35 6.78 -1.70 -6.02
N GLY A 36 6.73 -2.86 -6.65
CA GLY A 36 7.92 -3.51 -7.21
C GLY A 36 7.59 -4.86 -7.83
N SER A 37 8.46 -5.31 -8.74
CA SER A 37 8.32 -6.59 -9.41
C SER A 37 8.21 -7.77 -8.44
N PRO A 38 7.66 -8.92 -8.86
CA PRO A 38 7.75 -10.16 -8.09
C PRO A 38 9.22 -10.45 -7.71
N GLY A 39 9.47 -10.82 -6.45
CA GLY A 39 10.82 -11.07 -5.95
C GLY A 39 11.69 -9.83 -5.71
N ALA A 40 11.18 -8.61 -5.88
CA ALA A 40 11.95 -7.37 -5.64
C ALA A 40 12.28 -7.09 -4.16
N GLY A 41 11.94 -8.00 -3.24
CA GLY A 41 12.26 -7.88 -1.81
C GLY A 41 11.34 -6.92 -1.03
N LYS A 42 10.13 -6.64 -1.53
CA LYS A 42 9.14 -5.77 -0.85
C LYS A 42 8.87 -6.23 0.60
N THR A 43 8.61 -7.52 0.78
CA THR A 43 8.34 -8.11 2.09
C THR A 43 9.54 -7.95 3.03
N SER A 44 10.76 -8.28 2.56
CA SER A 44 11.97 -8.11 3.38
C SER A 44 12.24 -6.64 3.75
N LEU A 45 11.95 -5.69 2.86
CA LEU A 45 12.05 -4.27 3.17
C LEU A 45 11.08 -3.87 4.29
N ILE A 46 9.83 -4.34 4.23
CA ILE A 46 8.82 -4.09 5.28
C ILE A 46 9.28 -4.70 6.61
N GLU A 47 9.68 -5.97 6.62
CA GLU A 47 10.15 -6.67 7.83
C GLU A 47 11.32 -5.91 8.51
N GLN A 48 12.34 -5.53 7.75
CA GLN A 48 13.48 -4.79 8.30
C GLN A 48 13.10 -3.38 8.77
N THR A 49 12.16 -2.73 8.09
CA THR A 49 11.68 -1.39 8.50
C THR A 49 10.94 -1.46 9.83
N LEU A 50 10.13 -2.51 10.07
CA LEU A 50 9.41 -2.70 11.33
C LEU A 50 10.36 -2.86 12.52
N VAL A 51 11.47 -3.60 12.34
CA VAL A 51 12.50 -3.76 13.39
C VAL A 51 13.16 -2.43 13.74
N LEU A 52 13.48 -1.60 12.73
CA LEU A 52 14.15 -0.32 12.93
C LEU A 52 13.21 0.77 13.49
N ALA A 53 11.92 0.68 13.18
CA ALA A 53 10.91 1.66 13.58
C ALA A 53 10.19 1.26 14.88
N SER A 54 10.89 0.65 15.84
CA SER A 54 10.34 0.11 17.10
C SER A 54 9.58 1.13 17.97
N ASN A 55 9.79 2.43 17.77
CA ASN A 55 9.10 3.51 18.48
C ASN A 55 7.89 4.10 17.72
N VAL A 56 7.51 3.50 16.58
CA VAL A 56 6.42 3.98 15.72
C VAL A 56 5.32 2.92 15.68
N ARG A 57 4.05 3.35 15.79
CA ARG A 57 2.91 2.46 15.55
C ARG A 57 2.73 2.27 14.05
N ILE A 58 2.95 1.05 13.57
CA ILE A 58 2.88 0.72 12.13
C ILE A 58 1.75 -0.29 11.92
N GLY A 59 0.97 -0.08 10.85
CA GLY A 59 0.05 -1.06 10.29
C GLY A 59 0.46 -1.38 8.86
N VAL A 60 0.29 -2.63 8.45
CA VAL A 60 0.60 -3.10 7.08
C VAL A 60 -0.68 -3.53 6.38
N ILE A 61 -0.84 -3.12 5.13
CA ILE A 61 -1.92 -3.53 4.24
C ILE A 61 -1.29 -4.30 3.08
N GLU A 62 -1.54 -5.61 3.01
CA GLU A 62 -1.11 -6.43 1.89
C GLU A 62 -2.19 -6.54 0.82
N GLY A 63 -1.80 -6.29 -0.42
CA GLY A 63 -2.62 -6.46 -1.60
C GLY A 63 -1.92 -7.38 -2.59
N ASP A 64 -1.70 -8.64 -2.21
CA ASP A 64 -1.19 -9.68 -3.11
C ASP A 64 -2.27 -10.76 -3.31
N LEU A 65 -2.35 -11.32 -4.52
CA LEU A 65 -3.20 -12.48 -4.82
C LEU A 65 -2.62 -13.76 -4.19
N ALA A 66 -1.33 -13.79 -3.86
CA ALA A 66 -0.69 -14.89 -3.15
C ALA A 66 -0.93 -14.74 -1.63
N THR A 67 -2.12 -15.15 -1.21
CA THR A 67 -2.56 -15.10 0.19
C THR A 67 -1.73 -15.99 1.13
N SER A 68 -1.56 -15.48 2.36
CA SER A 68 -1.34 -16.17 3.66
C SER A 68 0.08 -16.53 4.13
N LEU A 69 1.15 -16.34 3.35
CA LEU A 69 2.52 -16.57 3.88
C LEU A 69 3.17 -15.32 4.49
N ASP A 70 2.80 -14.11 4.06
CA ASP A 70 3.46 -12.88 4.50
C ASP A 70 2.76 -12.24 5.73
N ALA A 71 1.43 -12.34 5.83
CA ALA A 71 0.68 -11.86 7.00
C ALA A 71 1.09 -12.54 8.33
N ASP A 72 1.54 -13.80 8.30
CA ASP A 72 2.01 -14.53 9.49
C ASP A 72 3.42 -14.12 9.93
N ARG A 73 4.21 -13.48 9.04
CA ARG A 73 5.56 -13.00 9.34
C ARG A 73 5.58 -11.58 9.92
N ILE A 74 4.51 -10.81 9.72
CA ILE A 74 4.38 -9.40 10.14
C ILE A 74 3.65 -9.30 11.51
N ARG A 75 4.00 -10.16 12.48
CA ARG A 75 3.54 -10.04 13.88
C ARG A 75 4.56 -9.34 14.78
#